data_AF-A0A3Q3LNE9-F1
#
_entry.id   AF-A0A3Q3LNE9-F1
#
_cell.length_a   1.000
_cell.length_b   1.000
_cell.length_c   1.000
_cell.angle_alpha   90.00
_cell.angle_beta   90.00
_cell.angle_gamma   90.00
#
_symmetry.space_group_name_H-M   'P 1'
#
loop_
_entity.id
_entity.type
_entity.pdbx_description
1 polymer ?
#
loop_
_entity_poly.entity_id
_entity_poly.type
_entity_poly.pdbx_seq_one_letter_code
_entity_poly.pdbx_strand_id
1 'polypeptide(L)'
;MCTAVDNGEIIILSDDEDDDDKEDCDKSCNEPSVLIVEAEDVKKNDCDLPPSALDEDLVVTFSRRAEVLPHARYDCPVHPFLATESEVGAPVAENKLFCDQCFCYICDKLASTCEMWYHKGLCHSNSHKRSNFWSQLRNTALLGRLKGFDLTLSDIDAHLRHAEAMLQSFRQELSAWFLTFQKGKSFEEYGLKVHNQQGRIHDYTEVYEFVSSFLNKADEQDGRAAAVLNLGAAEDFIRHFQVTGALIPQSPTANPAEAKGMLLKRVISSLQRQMVMADFTPEFINKLQEFYKRLSFPHELKSLKNRLCVRPWDDVLLVSVLKGQNVSGVRTDKGKKDVLIEQFSIVLLRTEALQQQRRYKELCRYLRVVQTDDPKLLQQVQDLVPFFTSMEGDFTSALHRFFPSVNAPASRLTPPLFMTYFYIFKFATAPKLVVSQHDQICFPAVAWEPIKDAKPLKLVELVKFALRVQKCCSAVYNDTQCWTILLKEVNSAALPAPSPQFLHETKDSVNSILLNMNGTNIHIPRFFLVVYPDQALLLLVTGALSLRILNGALSPALTLLSTFQENVWALEWLWETLSVDRLSAFVHEVTQEIENTTDGGNYVHLLRAIIPTLSSSTESWDQQSRGY
;
A
#
# COMPACT_ATOMS: atom_id res chain seq x y z
N MET A 1 -0.66 0.94 46.03
CA MET A 1 0.69 0.38 46.23
C MET A 1 1.31 0.29 44.86
N CYS A 2 2.16 1.25 44.54
CA CYS A 2 2.78 1.40 43.22
C CYS A 2 4.21 0.85 43.30
N THR A 3 4.50 -0.15 42.47
CA THR A 3 5.85 -0.58 42.15
C THR A 3 6.43 0.41 41.13
N ALA A 4 7.49 1.13 41.52
CA ALA A 4 8.28 1.96 40.64
C ALA A 4 9.19 1.07 39.79
N VAL A 5 9.22 1.34 38.49
CA VAL A 5 10.11 0.74 37.51
C VAL A 5 11.47 1.44 37.57
N ASP A 6 12.49 0.61 37.44
CA ASP A 6 13.90 0.83 37.68
C ASP A 6 14.62 1.61 36.55
N ASN A 7 15.81 2.07 36.92
CA ASN A 7 16.77 2.88 36.18
C ASN A 7 17.30 2.23 34.90
N GLY A 8 17.80 3.09 34.01
CA GLY A 8 18.25 2.75 32.66
C GLY A 8 19.36 1.71 32.58
N GLU A 9 19.13 0.74 31.71
CA GLU A 9 20.09 -0.25 31.23
C GLU A 9 20.98 0.37 30.14
N ILE A 10 22.30 0.20 30.26
CA ILE A 10 23.27 0.52 29.21
C ILE A 10 23.67 -0.81 28.55
N ILE A 11 23.31 -0.98 27.27
CA ILE A 11 23.67 -2.15 26.47
C ILE A 11 24.94 -1.81 25.67
N ILE A 12 26.01 -2.58 25.86
CA ILE A 12 27.22 -2.52 25.03
C ILE A 12 27.19 -3.74 24.12
N LEU A 13 27.13 -3.52 22.81
CA LEU A 13 27.26 -4.56 21.80
C LEU A 13 28.73 -4.61 21.34
N SER A 14 29.40 -5.74 21.53
CA SER A 14 30.67 -6.03 20.87
C SER A 14 30.38 -6.69 19.53
N ASP A 15 30.94 -6.08 18.48
CA ASP A 15 30.95 -6.51 17.09
C ASP A 15 32.14 -7.46 16.88
N ASP A 16 31.91 -8.69 16.42
CA ASP A 16 32.94 -9.59 15.90
C ASP A 16 32.33 -10.37 14.73
N GLU A 17 32.75 -10.00 13.52
CA GLU A 17 32.57 -10.75 12.27
C GLU A 17 33.56 -11.93 12.21
N ASP A 18 33.10 -13.08 11.72
CA ASP A 18 33.74 -13.95 10.72
C ASP A 18 33.48 -15.47 10.88
N ASP A 19 33.25 -16.06 9.70
CA ASP A 19 32.85 -17.40 9.27
C ASP A 19 33.63 -18.63 9.81
N ASP A 20 32.95 -19.77 10.01
CA ASP A 20 33.04 -20.98 9.15
C ASP A 20 32.59 -22.30 9.83
N ASP A 21 31.88 -23.11 9.04
CA ASP A 21 31.79 -24.58 9.00
C ASP A 21 31.06 -25.47 10.05
N LYS A 22 30.54 -26.58 9.49
CA LYS A 22 29.54 -27.52 10.02
C LYS A 22 30.11 -28.76 10.73
N GLU A 23 29.16 -29.45 11.40
CA GLU A 23 29.00 -30.91 11.66
C GLU A 23 29.22 -31.45 13.10
N ASP A 24 28.07 -31.82 13.70
CA ASP A 24 27.72 -32.93 14.61
C ASP A 24 28.62 -33.33 15.79
N CYS A 25 28.10 -33.21 17.03
CA CYS A 25 27.73 -34.36 17.89
C CYS A 25 27.29 -33.91 19.32
N ASP A 26 26.31 -34.62 19.86
CA ASP A 26 25.57 -34.42 21.11
C ASP A 26 26.40 -34.29 22.41
N LYS A 27 26.05 -33.30 23.26
CA LYS A 27 25.50 -33.47 24.64
C LYS A 27 25.60 -32.19 25.48
N SER A 28 24.49 -31.89 26.17
CA SER A 28 24.43 -31.30 27.51
C SER A 28 24.87 -29.84 27.72
N CYS A 29 23.86 -28.98 27.94
CA CYS A 29 23.85 -27.83 28.87
C CYS A 29 25.00 -26.81 28.77
N ASN A 30 24.74 -25.60 28.24
CA ASN A 30 25.23 -24.32 28.78
C ASN A 30 24.56 -23.13 28.06
N GLU A 31 23.84 -22.31 28.82
CA GLU A 31 23.31 -21.00 28.44
C GLU A 31 24.46 -19.98 28.26
N PRO A 32 24.30 -18.92 27.43
CA PRO A 32 25.27 -17.83 27.38
C PRO A 32 25.37 -17.16 28.75
N SER A 33 26.54 -17.22 29.36
CA SER A 33 26.81 -16.66 30.68
C SER A 33 26.82 -15.13 30.65
N VAL A 34 25.72 -14.53 31.06
CA VAL A 34 25.63 -13.12 31.43
C VAL A 34 26.15 -12.97 32.86
N LEU A 35 27.22 -12.19 33.06
CA LEU A 35 27.68 -11.78 34.39
C LEU A 35 26.84 -10.59 34.87
N ILE A 36 25.89 -10.86 35.76
CA ILE A 36 25.13 -9.84 36.50
C ILE A 36 25.91 -9.54 37.79
N VAL A 37 26.37 -8.31 37.96
CA VAL A 37 26.96 -7.83 39.23
C VAL A 37 25.89 -7.05 39.97
N GLU A 38 25.29 -7.66 40.99
CA GLU A 38 24.40 -6.99 41.95
C GLU A 38 25.24 -6.15 42.92
N ALA A 39 24.92 -4.87 43.07
CA ALA A 39 25.47 -4.04 44.13
C ALA A 39 24.65 -4.26 45.41
N GLU A 40 25.18 -5.00 46.38
CA GLU A 40 24.57 -5.16 47.71
C GLU A 40 24.73 -3.87 48.56
N ASP A 41 23.60 -3.34 49.03
CA ASP A 41 23.52 -2.33 50.09
C ASP A 41 23.81 -2.96 51.46
N VAL A 42 25.05 -2.90 51.93
CA VAL A 42 25.41 -3.30 53.29
C VAL A 42 25.07 -2.18 54.28
N LYS A 43 24.00 -2.40 55.06
CA LYS A 43 23.72 -1.69 56.32
C LYS A 43 24.79 -2.05 57.37
N LYS A 44 25.56 -1.08 57.84
CA LYS A 44 26.50 -1.25 58.97
C LYS A 44 25.83 -0.82 60.28
N ASN A 45 25.63 -1.79 61.17
CA ASN A 45 25.37 -1.58 62.60
C ASN A 45 26.70 -1.52 63.38
N ASP A 46 26.66 -0.80 64.50
CA ASP A 46 27.70 -0.62 65.52
C ASP A 46 28.44 -1.92 65.91
N CYS A 47 29.78 -1.82 66.01
CA CYS A 47 30.60 -2.64 66.89
C CYS A 47 31.92 -1.91 67.22
N ASP A 48 32.30 -2.03 68.49
CA ASP A 48 33.28 -1.25 69.23
C ASP A 48 34.73 -1.32 68.73
N LEU A 49 35.43 -0.21 68.92
CA LEU A 49 36.88 -0.01 68.72
C LEU A 49 37.74 -0.79 69.73
N PRO A 50 38.97 -1.19 69.34
CA PRO A 50 40.13 -1.17 70.23
C PRO A 50 41.12 -0.04 69.87
N PRO A 51 41.92 0.44 70.83
CA PRO A 51 42.52 1.78 70.78
C PRO A 51 43.95 1.81 70.20
N SER A 52 44.31 3.00 69.70
CA SER A 52 45.66 3.54 69.47
C SER A 52 46.44 3.00 68.26
N ALA A 53 46.48 3.81 67.19
CA ALA A 53 47.72 4.48 66.76
C ALA A 53 47.41 5.55 65.71
N LEU A 54 47.77 6.80 66.06
CA LEU A 54 47.91 7.98 65.20
C LEU A 54 46.60 8.67 64.78
N ASP A 55 46.19 9.62 65.62
CA ASP A 55 45.48 10.83 65.23
C ASP A 55 46.40 11.59 64.25
N GLU A 56 46.32 11.28 62.96
CA GLU A 56 46.75 12.24 61.95
C GLU A 56 45.64 13.28 61.87
N ASP A 57 45.86 14.42 62.54
CA ASP A 57 45.10 15.65 62.37
C ASP A 57 44.97 15.93 60.86
N LEU A 58 43.83 15.57 60.27
CA LEU A 58 43.42 15.99 58.94
C LEU A 58 43.19 17.50 58.97
N VAL A 59 44.27 18.26 58.90
CA VAL A 59 44.22 19.71 58.76
C VAL A 59 43.77 20.02 57.34
N VAL A 60 42.58 20.62 57.19
CA VAL A 60 42.16 21.23 55.93
C VAL A 60 43.08 22.43 55.66
N THR A 61 44.19 22.20 54.96
CA THR A 61 45.20 23.22 54.65
C THR A 61 44.74 24.18 53.54
N PHE A 62 43.74 23.77 52.76
CA PHE A 62 43.12 24.59 51.73
C PHE A 62 41.70 24.10 51.45
N SER A 63 40.72 24.99 51.62
CA SER A 63 39.34 24.78 51.15
C SER A 63 39.02 25.82 50.09
N ARG A 64 38.66 25.38 48.88
CA ARG A 64 38.00 26.25 47.90
C ARG A 64 36.55 25.81 47.76
N ARG A 65 35.64 26.77 47.56
CA ARG A 65 34.28 26.44 47.13
C ARG A 65 34.36 25.73 45.78
N ALA A 66 33.64 24.61 45.65
CA ALA A 66 33.48 23.95 44.37
C ALA A 66 32.82 24.91 43.38
N GLU A 67 33.19 24.79 42.12
CA GLU A 67 32.52 25.52 41.05
C GLU A 67 31.07 25.04 40.97
N VAL A 68 30.13 25.98 41.05
CA VAL A 68 28.71 25.67 41.02
C VAL A 68 28.31 25.45 39.56
N LEU A 69 28.07 24.19 39.19
CA LEU A 69 27.58 23.84 37.86
C LEU A 69 26.10 24.21 37.68
N PRO A 70 25.58 24.31 36.44
CA PRO A 70 24.16 24.46 36.17
C PRO A 70 23.30 23.44 36.94
N HIS A 71 22.31 23.91 37.69
CA HIS A 71 21.45 23.08 38.52
C HIS A 71 20.03 23.63 38.59
N ALA A 72 19.06 22.77 38.86
CA ALA A 72 17.70 23.24 39.14
C ALA A 72 17.68 24.01 40.46
N ARG A 73 16.89 25.08 40.56
CA ARG A 73 16.86 25.95 41.74
C ARG A 73 16.71 25.22 43.08
N TYR A 74 15.92 24.16 43.14
CA TYR A 74 15.69 23.42 44.37
C TYR A 74 16.93 22.64 44.88
N ASP A 75 17.94 22.48 44.03
CA ASP A 75 19.23 21.87 44.36
C ASP A 75 20.34 22.93 44.57
N CYS A 76 19.99 24.22 44.72
CA CYS A 76 20.97 25.30 44.84
C CYS A 76 21.79 25.23 46.14
N PRO A 77 23.13 25.17 46.09
CA PRO A 77 23.97 25.13 47.29
C PRO A 77 24.15 26.51 47.94
N VAL A 78 23.80 27.59 47.24
CA VAL A 78 23.99 28.98 47.70
C VAL A 78 22.75 29.50 48.42
N HIS A 79 21.55 29.19 47.92
CA HIS A 79 20.29 29.68 48.46
C HIS A 79 19.42 28.51 48.92
N PRO A 80 19.09 28.41 50.22
CA PRO A 80 18.21 27.37 50.74
C PRO A 80 16.89 27.30 49.97
N PHE A 81 16.33 26.10 49.87
CA PHE A 81 15.06 25.85 49.20
C PHE A 81 14.08 25.20 50.17
N LEU A 82 12.84 25.71 50.20
CA LEU A 82 11.74 25.14 50.96
C LEU A 82 10.79 24.43 49.99
N ALA A 83 10.74 23.10 50.06
CA ALA A 83 9.87 22.28 49.21
C ALA A 83 8.40 22.44 49.61
N THR A 84 7.53 22.60 48.61
CA THR A 84 6.09 22.79 48.81
C THR A 84 5.30 22.11 47.69
N GLU A 85 4.07 21.66 47.97
CA GLU A 85 3.35 20.82 47.02
C GLU A 85 2.69 21.61 45.89
N SER A 86 1.89 22.64 46.18
CA SER A 86 1.01 23.30 45.19
C SER A 86 0.89 24.82 45.32
N GLU A 87 1.85 25.47 45.96
CA GLU A 87 1.83 26.90 46.28
C GLU A 87 2.23 27.74 45.07
N VAL A 88 1.22 28.23 44.34
CA VAL A 88 1.41 29.01 43.10
C VAL A 88 1.34 30.54 43.29
N GLY A 89 0.81 31.01 44.42
CA GLY A 89 0.42 32.42 44.58
C GLY A 89 1.58 33.41 44.69
N ALA A 90 2.65 33.04 45.37
CA ALA A 90 3.84 33.86 45.62
C ALA A 90 5.04 32.97 46.01
N PRO A 91 6.28 33.50 45.96
CA PRO A 91 7.44 32.76 46.44
C PRO A 91 7.30 32.38 47.91
N VAL A 92 7.55 31.11 48.22
CA VAL A 92 7.58 30.61 49.59
C VAL A 92 8.97 30.83 50.16
N ALA A 93 9.04 31.50 51.31
CA ALA A 93 10.29 31.84 52.00
C ALA A 93 11.32 32.49 51.03
N GLU A 94 12.51 31.90 50.92
CA GLU A 94 13.62 32.39 50.09
C GLU A 94 13.69 31.72 48.70
N ASN A 95 12.67 30.98 48.29
CA ASN A 95 12.64 30.30 47.00
C ASN A 95 12.84 31.26 45.82
N LYS A 96 12.46 32.54 45.96
CA LYS A 96 12.71 33.59 44.97
C LYS A 96 14.18 33.88 44.68
N LEU A 97 15.07 33.66 45.64
CA LEU A 97 16.51 33.93 45.49
C LEU A 97 17.12 32.87 44.59
N PHE A 98 18.10 33.22 43.75
CA PHE A 98 18.80 32.26 42.89
C PHE A 98 20.21 32.76 42.61
N CYS A 99 21.13 31.84 42.31
CA CYS A 99 22.44 32.20 41.79
C CYS A 99 22.44 32.16 40.24
N ASP A 100 23.53 32.63 39.64
CA ASP A 100 23.64 32.76 38.17
C ASP A 100 23.55 31.43 37.40
N GLN A 101 23.68 30.30 38.11
CA GLN A 101 23.66 28.94 37.55
C GLN A 101 22.34 28.19 37.86
N CYS A 102 21.38 28.85 38.51
CA CYS A 102 20.08 28.24 38.78
C CYS A 102 19.20 28.23 37.52
N PHE A 103 18.58 27.08 37.26
CA PHE A 103 17.55 26.90 36.25
C PHE A 103 16.17 26.81 36.89
N CYS A 104 15.19 27.39 36.19
CA CYS A 104 13.79 27.21 36.49
C CYS A 104 13.36 25.81 36.09
N TYR A 105 12.86 25.04 37.07
CA TYR A 105 12.45 23.65 36.86
C TYR A 105 11.30 23.53 35.84
N ILE A 106 10.36 24.47 35.79
CA ILE A 106 9.25 24.43 34.83
C ILE A 106 9.69 24.78 33.40
N CYS A 107 10.57 25.77 33.25
CA CYS A 107 10.89 26.35 31.93
C CYS A 107 12.14 25.75 31.28
N ASP A 108 12.97 25.01 32.02
CA ASP A 108 14.30 24.54 31.59
C ASP A 108 15.18 25.68 31.02
N LYS A 109 15.08 26.86 31.64
CA LYS A 109 15.87 28.08 31.33
C LYS A 109 16.46 28.66 32.62
N LEU A 110 17.46 29.53 32.50
CA LEU A 110 18.02 30.25 33.64
C LEU A 110 16.93 30.97 34.43
N ALA A 111 16.98 30.88 35.75
CA ALA A 111 16.01 31.49 36.66
C ALA A 111 15.89 33.01 36.42
N SER A 112 17.00 33.68 36.12
CA SER A 112 17.07 35.09 35.75
C SER A 112 16.26 35.48 34.51
N THR A 113 16.03 34.52 33.60
CA THR A 113 15.27 34.72 32.35
C THR A 113 13.82 34.23 32.43
N CYS A 114 13.40 33.72 33.59
CA CYS A 114 12.06 33.19 33.76
C CYS A 114 11.07 34.32 34.08
N GLU A 115 10.22 34.66 33.12
CA GLU A 115 9.17 35.67 33.29
C GLU A 115 8.16 35.31 34.41
N MET A 116 7.96 34.01 34.64
CA MET A 116 7.04 33.48 35.65
C MET A 116 7.70 33.24 37.01
N TRP A 117 8.97 33.66 37.20
CA TRP A 117 9.73 33.33 38.40
C TRP A 117 9.06 33.83 39.69
N TYR A 118 8.54 35.06 39.68
CA TYR A 118 7.84 35.71 40.79
C TYR A 118 6.41 36.17 40.42
N HIS A 119 5.81 35.60 39.37
CA HIS A 119 4.51 36.05 38.89
C HIS A 119 3.39 35.67 39.87
N LYS A 120 2.51 36.63 40.19
CA LYS A 120 1.36 36.39 41.08
C LYS A 120 0.39 35.41 40.43
N GLY A 121 0.08 34.32 41.12
CA GLY A 121 -0.84 33.28 40.67
C GLY A 121 -0.19 32.10 39.94
N LEU A 122 1.07 32.22 39.50
CA LEU A 122 1.87 31.08 39.02
C LEU A 122 3.37 31.34 39.21
N CYS A 123 3.84 31.16 40.44
CA CYS A 123 5.21 31.43 40.83
C CYS A 123 6.11 30.21 40.63
N HIS A 124 6.95 30.22 39.59
CA HIS A 124 7.84 29.09 39.28
C HIS A 124 8.97 28.91 40.29
N SER A 125 9.31 29.92 41.10
CA SER A 125 10.39 29.81 42.08
C SER A 125 10.18 28.71 43.13
N ASN A 126 8.93 28.28 43.36
CA ASN A 126 8.58 27.18 44.29
C ASN A 126 8.67 25.78 43.66
N SER A 127 8.95 25.70 42.35
CA SER A 127 8.82 24.43 41.61
C SER A 127 9.98 23.47 41.85
N HIS A 128 9.66 22.17 42.02
CA HIS A 128 10.67 21.12 42.21
C HIS A 128 10.19 19.73 41.79
N LYS A 129 11.15 18.83 41.50
CA LYS A 129 10.88 17.47 41.00
C LYS A 129 10.14 16.54 41.96
N ARG A 130 10.24 16.79 43.26
CA ARG A 130 9.61 15.95 44.30
C ARG A 130 8.09 16.16 44.43
N SER A 131 7.55 17.26 43.90
CA SER A 131 6.11 17.54 43.93
C SER A 131 5.45 16.97 42.69
N ASN A 132 4.35 16.25 42.89
CA ASN A 132 3.54 15.72 41.79
C ASN A 132 2.91 16.85 40.99
N PHE A 133 2.45 17.90 41.66
CA PHE A 133 1.83 19.06 41.03
C PHE A 133 2.82 19.80 40.12
N TRP A 134 4.02 20.13 40.63
CA TRP A 134 5.04 20.83 39.84
C TRP A 134 5.58 19.98 38.70
N SER A 135 5.75 18.68 38.91
CA SER A 135 6.15 17.75 37.85
C SER A 135 5.10 17.67 36.75
N GLN A 136 3.80 17.60 37.10
CA GLN A 136 2.72 17.63 36.11
C GLN A 136 2.64 18.97 35.37
N LEU A 137 2.86 20.09 36.07
CA LEU A 137 2.90 21.42 35.46
C LEU A 137 4.07 21.53 34.47
N ARG A 138 5.27 21.09 34.87
CA ARG A 138 6.45 21.03 34.00
C ARG A 138 6.19 20.17 32.78
N ASN A 139 5.69 18.95 32.96
CA ASN A 139 5.39 18.05 31.86
C ASN A 139 4.37 18.68 30.90
N THR A 140 3.35 19.37 31.44
CA THR A 140 2.37 20.10 30.63
C THR A 140 3.01 21.24 29.85
N ALA A 141 3.90 22.00 30.47
CA ALA A 141 4.61 23.11 29.82
C ALA A 141 5.54 22.61 28.71
N LEU A 142 6.31 21.55 28.96
CA LEU A 142 7.26 20.97 28.00
C LEU A 142 6.58 20.25 26.82
N LEU A 143 5.46 19.58 27.07
CA LEU A 143 4.68 18.94 26.00
C LEU A 143 3.93 19.98 25.14
N GLY A 144 3.60 21.15 25.69
CA GLY A 144 2.84 22.19 24.98
C GLY A 144 1.56 21.61 24.36
N ARG A 145 1.38 21.82 23.05
CA ARG A 145 0.24 21.25 22.30
C ARG A 145 0.30 19.74 22.11
N LEU A 146 1.48 19.13 22.19
CA LEU A 146 1.66 17.68 22.03
C LEU A 146 0.94 16.88 23.11
N LYS A 147 0.69 17.49 24.29
CA LYS A 147 -0.16 16.89 25.33
C LYS A 147 -1.55 16.54 24.81
N GLY A 148 -2.06 17.31 23.84
CA GLY A 148 -3.34 17.03 23.18
C GLY A 148 -3.37 15.64 22.55
N PHE A 149 -2.25 15.16 22.03
CA PHE A 149 -2.07 13.85 21.40
C PHE A 149 -1.86 12.70 22.39
N ASP A 150 -1.92 12.96 23.70
CA ASP A 150 -1.60 11.97 24.73
C ASP A 150 -0.16 11.43 24.61
N LEU A 151 0.75 12.28 24.14
CA LEU A 151 2.19 12.01 24.12
C LEU A 151 2.80 12.29 25.49
N THR A 152 3.75 11.45 25.88
CA THR A 152 4.55 11.55 27.09
C THR A 152 5.92 12.17 26.77
N LEU A 153 6.66 12.61 27.78
CA LEU A 153 8.00 13.16 27.57
C LEU A 153 8.98 12.17 26.95
N SER A 154 8.81 10.86 27.19
CA SER A 154 9.60 9.81 26.56
C SER A 154 9.24 9.59 25.09
N ASP A 155 8.05 9.99 24.65
CA ASP A 155 7.67 9.92 23.23
C ASP A 155 8.33 11.05 22.42
N ILE A 156 8.76 12.15 23.07
CA ILE A 156 9.23 13.36 22.42
C ILE A 156 10.70 13.26 22.02
N ASP A 157 10.94 13.41 20.73
CA ASP A 157 12.25 13.63 20.12
C ASP A 157 12.42 15.08 19.63
N ALA A 158 13.57 15.40 19.02
CA ALA A 158 13.83 16.73 18.47
C ALA A 158 12.84 17.13 17.35
N HIS A 159 12.37 16.17 16.55
CA HIS A 159 11.42 16.41 15.47
C HIS A 159 10.04 16.79 16.00
N LEU A 160 9.56 16.12 17.04
CA LEU A 160 8.30 16.45 17.70
C LEU A 160 8.36 17.81 18.44
N ARG A 161 9.50 18.17 19.04
CA ARG A 161 9.69 19.52 19.59
C ARG A 161 9.63 20.59 18.50
N HIS A 162 10.26 20.33 17.35
CA HIS A 162 10.17 21.24 16.21
C HIS A 162 8.73 21.37 15.70
N ALA A 163 8.00 20.25 15.60
CA ALA A 163 6.60 20.23 15.21
C ALA A 163 5.71 21.05 16.15
N GLU A 164 5.97 21.02 17.46
CA GLU A 164 5.26 21.85 18.44
C GLU A 164 5.44 23.35 18.16
N ALA A 165 6.68 23.79 17.93
CA ALA A 165 6.99 25.17 17.59
C ALA A 165 6.33 25.61 16.27
N MET A 166 6.34 24.73 15.26
CA MET A 166 5.64 24.98 13.99
C MET A 166 4.12 25.10 14.16
N LEU A 167 3.49 24.23 14.95
CA LEU A 167 2.05 24.31 15.26
C LEU A 167 1.69 25.58 16.02
N GLN A 168 2.60 26.09 16.85
CA GLN A 168 2.40 27.34 17.58
C GLN A 168 2.41 28.55 16.63
N SER A 169 3.41 28.66 15.75
CA SER A 169 3.46 29.72 14.73
C SER A 169 2.28 29.63 13.76
N PHE A 170 1.98 28.42 13.27
CA PHE A 170 0.83 28.19 12.39
C PHE A 170 -0.48 28.70 12.98
N ARG A 171 -0.77 28.39 14.24
CA ARG A 171 -2.02 28.84 14.88
C ARG A 171 -2.11 30.35 15.02
N GLN A 172 -0.99 31.01 15.35
CA GLN A 172 -0.94 32.47 15.45
C GLN A 172 -1.25 33.11 14.09
N GLU A 173 -0.57 32.66 13.04
CA GLU A 173 -0.76 33.18 11.68
C GLU A 173 -2.14 32.81 11.11
N LEU A 174 -2.62 31.58 11.31
CA LEU A 174 -3.94 31.14 10.89
C LEU A 174 -5.04 32.02 11.48
N SER A 175 -4.90 32.40 12.75
CA SER A 175 -5.86 33.29 13.41
C SER A 175 -5.91 34.67 12.75
N ALA A 176 -4.76 35.21 12.32
CA ALA A 176 -4.70 36.48 11.60
C ALA A 176 -5.37 36.38 10.23
N TRP A 177 -5.09 35.31 9.47
CA TRP A 177 -5.75 35.04 8.19
C TRP A 177 -7.26 34.87 8.34
N PHE A 178 -7.70 34.14 9.35
CA PHE A 178 -9.14 33.94 9.59
C PHE A 178 -9.84 35.23 10.01
N LEU A 179 -9.18 36.11 10.79
CA LEU A 179 -9.69 37.44 11.12
C LEU A 179 -9.83 38.32 9.87
N THR A 180 -8.91 38.23 8.90
CA THR A 180 -9.01 38.93 7.62
C THR A 180 -10.22 38.43 6.83
N PHE A 181 -10.42 37.11 6.75
CA PHE A 181 -11.62 36.51 6.16
C PHE A 181 -12.91 36.99 6.84
N GLN A 182 -12.95 37.02 8.17
CA GLN A 182 -14.12 37.49 8.93
C GLN A 182 -14.43 38.97 8.72
N LYS A 183 -13.40 39.81 8.51
CA LYS A 183 -13.60 41.21 8.15
C LYS A 183 -14.25 41.34 6.78
N GLY A 184 -13.87 40.50 5.82
CA GLY A 184 -14.33 40.57 4.43
C GLY A 184 -13.82 41.83 3.71
N LYS A 185 -13.80 41.77 2.36
CA LYS A 185 -13.41 42.87 1.48
C LYS A 185 -14.66 43.60 0.98
N SER A 186 -14.59 44.92 0.81
CA SER A 186 -15.65 45.67 0.13
C SER A 186 -15.75 45.26 -1.34
N PHE A 187 -16.87 45.54 -2.02
CA PHE A 187 -16.99 45.26 -3.45
C PHE A 187 -15.91 45.97 -4.28
N GLU A 188 -15.54 47.19 -3.91
CA GLU A 188 -14.49 47.96 -4.59
C GLU A 188 -13.10 47.33 -4.37
N GLU A 189 -12.80 46.92 -3.14
CA GLU A 189 -11.56 46.20 -2.78
C GLU A 189 -11.47 44.84 -3.48
N TYR A 190 -12.62 44.23 -3.78
CA TYR A 190 -12.73 42.97 -4.51
C TYR A 190 -12.80 43.15 -6.04
N GLY A 191 -12.77 44.39 -6.55
CA GLY A 191 -12.77 44.69 -7.98
C GLY A 191 -14.15 44.68 -8.67
N LEU A 192 -15.25 44.64 -7.90
CA LEU A 192 -16.62 44.72 -8.41
C LEU A 192 -17.12 46.18 -8.37
N LYS A 193 -17.38 46.76 -9.55
CA LYS A 193 -17.99 48.09 -9.67
C LYS A 193 -19.52 47.99 -9.58
N VAL A 194 -20.07 47.81 -8.38
CA VAL A 194 -21.52 47.85 -8.17
C VAL A 194 -21.92 49.20 -7.61
N HIS A 195 -22.55 50.04 -8.42
CA HIS A 195 -23.09 51.32 -7.95
C HIS A 195 -24.34 51.09 -7.09
N ASN A 196 -24.40 51.73 -5.92
CA ASN A 196 -25.51 51.73 -4.97
C ASN A 196 -25.80 50.42 -4.19
N GLN A 197 -24.83 49.51 -4.06
CA GLN A 197 -24.93 48.37 -3.14
C GLN A 197 -23.76 48.35 -2.14
N GLN A 198 -24.07 48.34 -0.85
CA GLN A 198 -23.10 48.16 0.23
C GLN A 198 -23.14 46.70 0.66
N GLY A 199 -22.04 45.98 0.42
CA GLY A 199 -21.89 44.57 0.81
C GLY A 199 -20.42 44.21 0.97
N ARG A 200 -20.17 43.13 1.73
CA ARG A 200 -18.82 42.56 1.93
C ARG A 200 -18.76 41.18 1.32
N ILE A 201 -17.62 40.89 0.70
CA ILE A 201 -17.29 39.57 0.17
C ILE A 201 -16.33 38.90 1.14
N HIS A 202 -16.68 37.68 1.54
CA HIS A 202 -15.88 36.85 2.43
C HIS A 202 -15.30 35.70 1.61
N ASP A 203 -14.04 35.84 1.22
CA ASP A 203 -13.33 34.88 0.39
C ASP A 203 -12.35 34.07 1.25
N TYR A 204 -12.62 32.78 1.42
CA TYR A 204 -11.81 31.89 2.24
C TYR A 204 -10.53 31.40 1.53
N THR A 205 -10.32 31.75 0.26
CA THR A 205 -9.23 31.20 -0.56
C THR A 205 -7.85 31.46 0.05
N GLU A 206 -7.59 32.67 0.58
CA GLU A 206 -6.31 33.01 1.21
C GLU A 206 -6.04 32.13 2.45
N VAL A 207 -7.08 31.83 3.24
CA VAL A 207 -6.98 30.91 4.38
C VAL A 207 -6.69 29.49 3.91
N TYR A 208 -7.39 29.03 2.87
CA TYR A 208 -7.19 27.71 2.26
C TYR A 208 -5.75 27.54 1.72
N GLU A 209 -5.21 28.55 1.04
CA GLU A 209 -3.84 28.55 0.51
C GLU A 209 -2.80 28.53 1.63
N PHE A 210 -3.00 29.34 2.67
CA PHE A 210 -2.13 29.34 3.84
C PHE A 210 -2.08 27.96 4.51
N VAL A 211 -3.25 27.34 4.77
CA VAL A 211 -3.30 25.99 5.35
C VAL A 211 -2.65 24.97 4.40
N SER A 212 -2.94 25.03 3.10
CA SER A 212 -2.37 24.12 2.11
C SER A 212 -0.84 24.20 2.04
N SER A 213 -0.30 25.42 2.14
CA SER A 213 1.15 25.67 2.20
C SER A 213 1.77 25.10 3.47
N PHE A 214 1.10 25.26 4.63
CA PHE A 214 1.55 24.63 5.87
C PHE A 214 1.55 23.09 5.77
N LEU A 215 0.51 22.49 5.20
CA LEU A 215 0.45 21.04 5.00
C LEU A 215 1.57 20.54 4.06
N ASN A 216 1.94 21.30 3.03
CA ASN A 216 3.11 20.96 2.19
C ASN A 216 4.39 20.90 3.04
N LYS A 217 4.63 21.93 3.88
CA LYS A 217 5.81 21.96 4.78
C LYS A 217 5.77 20.83 5.82
N ALA A 218 4.58 20.43 6.26
CA ALA A 218 4.40 19.32 7.17
C ALA A 218 4.77 17.99 6.51
N ASP A 219 4.39 17.79 5.25
CA ASP A 219 4.70 16.58 4.48
C ASP A 219 6.22 16.41 4.20
N GLU A 220 7.01 17.48 4.35
CA GLU A 220 8.49 17.48 4.26
C GLU A 220 9.20 17.08 5.57
N GLN A 221 8.48 16.98 6.69
CA GLN A 221 9.06 16.64 7.99
C GLN A 221 9.20 15.13 8.19
N ASP A 222 9.89 14.73 9.27
CA ASP A 222 9.89 13.36 9.76
C ASP A 222 8.46 12.80 9.88
N GLY A 223 8.27 11.49 9.65
CA GLY A 223 6.96 10.85 9.63
C GLY A 223 6.10 11.15 10.87
N ARG A 224 6.65 11.04 12.08
CA ARG A 224 5.89 11.29 13.33
C ARG A 224 5.54 12.77 13.46
N ALA A 225 6.50 13.65 13.14
CA ALA A 225 6.29 15.09 13.14
C ALA A 225 5.23 15.52 12.12
N ALA A 226 5.32 15.01 10.89
CA ALA A 226 4.38 15.26 9.80
C ALA A 226 2.95 14.83 10.19
N ALA A 227 2.77 13.67 10.83
CA ALA A 227 1.47 13.20 11.29
C ALA A 227 0.86 14.15 12.35
N VAL A 228 1.67 14.56 13.33
CA VAL A 228 1.27 15.52 14.37
C VAL A 228 0.93 16.89 13.78
N LEU A 229 1.73 17.38 12.83
CA LEU A 229 1.49 18.66 12.15
C LEU A 229 0.18 18.65 11.36
N ASN A 230 -0.06 17.58 10.59
CA ASN A 230 -1.28 17.40 9.81
C ASN A 230 -2.53 17.39 10.71
N LEU A 231 -2.53 16.61 11.79
CA LEU A 231 -3.66 16.56 12.74
C LEU A 231 -3.83 17.84 13.56
N GLY A 232 -2.72 18.45 14.00
CA GLY A 232 -2.73 19.70 14.75
C GLY A 232 -3.30 20.85 13.92
N ALA A 233 -2.92 20.94 12.64
CA ALA A 233 -3.53 21.90 11.72
C ALA A 233 -5.03 21.65 11.53
N ALA A 234 -5.44 20.38 11.38
CA ALA A 234 -6.85 20.00 11.30
C ALA A 234 -7.66 20.41 12.54
N GLU A 235 -7.08 20.29 13.74
CA GLU A 235 -7.71 20.75 14.98
C GLU A 235 -8.09 22.24 14.92
N ASP A 236 -7.23 23.06 14.32
CA ASP A 236 -7.41 24.51 14.26
C ASP A 236 -8.39 24.92 13.16
N PHE A 237 -8.17 24.51 11.90
CA PHE A 237 -9.00 24.99 10.78
C PHE A 237 -10.42 24.41 10.78
N ILE A 238 -10.64 23.24 11.40
CA ILE A 238 -11.99 22.62 11.42
C ILE A 238 -13.02 23.49 12.16
N ARG A 239 -12.54 24.34 13.09
CA ARG A 239 -13.34 25.27 13.90
C ARG A 239 -13.75 26.52 13.15
N HIS A 240 -13.21 26.78 11.96
CA HIS A 240 -13.59 27.92 11.15
C HIS A 240 -15.04 27.79 10.66
N PHE A 241 -15.73 28.93 10.60
CA PHE A 241 -17.16 29.00 10.31
C PHE A 241 -17.46 30.02 9.21
N GLN A 242 -18.58 29.81 8.51
CA GLN A 242 -19.09 30.72 7.50
C GLN A 242 -19.71 31.97 8.16
N VAL A 243 -19.41 33.16 7.61
CA VAL A 243 -20.07 34.41 8.02
C VAL A 243 -21.50 34.43 7.44
N THR A 244 -22.50 34.68 8.28
CA THR A 244 -23.92 34.69 7.90
C THR A 244 -24.23 35.90 7.01
N GLY A 245 -24.98 35.68 5.92
CA GLY A 245 -25.38 36.76 5.00
C GLY A 245 -24.31 37.21 4.00
N ALA A 246 -23.19 36.50 3.90
CA ALA A 246 -22.08 36.84 3.02
C ALA A 246 -22.33 36.48 1.54
N LEU A 247 -21.89 37.35 0.63
CA LEU A 247 -21.67 36.99 -0.77
C LEU A 247 -20.36 36.19 -0.87
N ILE A 248 -20.46 34.96 -1.36
CA ILE A 248 -19.33 34.05 -1.53
C ILE A 248 -19.01 33.95 -3.03
N PRO A 249 -17.74 34.10 -3.42
CA PRO A 249 -17.30 33.81 -4.79
C PRO A 249 -17.65 32.37 -5.21
N GLN A 250 -17.92 32.15 -6.50
CA GLN A 250 -18.18 30.81 -7.04
C GLN A 250 -16.88 29.99 -7.18
N SER A 251 -16.20 29.74 -6.07
CA SER A 251 -15.04 28.85 -5.98
C SER A 251 -15.17 27.93 -4.76
N PRO A 252 -14.89 26.62 -4.89
CA PRO A 252 -14.84 25.70 -3.74
C PRO A 252 -13.86 26.11 -2.65
N THR A 253 -12.78 26.82 -3.00
CA THR A 253 -11.78 27.32 -2.03
C THR A 253 -12.26 28.55 -1.28
N ALA A 254 -13.19 29.31 -1.87
CA ALA A 254 -13.73 30.52 -1.28
C ALA A 254 -14.82 30.21 -0.25
N ASN A 255 -15.45 29.04 -0.34
CA ASN A 255 -16.42 28.54 0.63
C ASN A 255 -15.72 27.74 1.75
N PRO A 256 -15.78 28.17 3.02
CA PRO A 256 -15.19 27.47 4.15
C PRO A 256 -15.66 26.02 4.32
N ALA A 257 -16.93 25.70 4.03
CA ALA A 257 -17.44 24.33 4.19
C ALA A 257 -16.77 23.36 3.19
N GLU A 258 -16.67 23.78 1.93
CA GLU A 258 -16.03 23.00 0.86
C GLU A 258 -14.52 22.95 1.04
N ALA A 259 -13.88 24.10 1.30
CA ALA A 259 -12.45 24.23 1.54
C ALA A 259 -11.98 23.36 2.72
N LYS A 260 -12.67 23.40 3.87
CA LYS A 260 -12.36 22.53 5.02
C LYS A 260 -12.51 21.05 4.65
N GLY A 261 -13.53 20.70 3.86
CA GLY A 261 -13.72 19.32 3.39
C GLY A 261 -12.56 18.83 2.53
N MET A 262 -12.04 19.67 1.64
CA MET A 262 -10.86 19.36 0.82
C MET A 262 -9.59 19.19 1.66
N LEU A 263 -9.32 20.15 2.56
CA LEU A 263 -8.16 20.12 3.45
C LEU A 263 -8.18 18.90 4.37
N LEU A 264 -9.34 18.59 4.97
CA LEU A 264 -9.48 17.46 5.87
C LEU A 264 -9.33 16.11 5.14
N LYS A 265 -9.84 15.98 3.92
CA LYS A 265 -9.60 14.79 3.07
C LYS A 265 -8.11 14.62 2.78
N ARG A 266 -7.39 15.70 2.48
CA ARG A 266 -5.93 15.67 2.30
C ARG A 266 -5.22 15.17 3.55
N VAL A 267 -5.56 15.72 4.72
CA VAL A 267 -5.01 15.30 6.03
C VAL A 267 -5.26 13.80 6.27
N ILE A 268 -6.49 13.33 6.06
CA ILE A 268 -6.85 11.91 6.21
C ILE A 268 -6.01 11.04 5.29
N SER A 269 -5.90 11.38 4.00
CA SER A 269 -5.13 10.59 3.04
C SER A 269 -3.65 10.52 3.39
N SER A 270 -3.05 11.64 3.83
CA SER A 270 -1.65 11.70 4.26
C SER A 270 -1.41 10.80 5.48
N LEU A 271 -2.27 10.91 6.50
CA LEU A 271 -2.15 10.12 7.73
C LEU A 271 -2.42 8.62 7.48
N GLN A 272 -3.43 8.26 6.68
CA GLN A 272 -3.68 6.87 6.30
C GLN A 272 -2.44 6.26 5.64
N ARG A 273 -1.79 7.00 4.72
CA ARG A 273 -0.54 6.56 4.09
C ARG A 273 0.56 6.37 5.13
N GLN A 274 0.79 7.34 6.01
CA GLN A 274 1.81 7.24 7.05
C GLN A 274 1.58 6.05 7.99
N MET A 275 0.34 5.85 8.46
CA MET A 275 0.00 4.76 9.38
C MET A 275 0.13 3.37 8.76
N VAL A 276 0.07 3.23 7.43
CA VAL A 276 0.23 1.95 6.73
C VAL A 276 1.67 1.75 6.22
N MET A 277 2.31 2.80 5.72
CA MET A 277 3.57 2.72 4.98
C MET A 277 4.81 3.05 5.83
N ALA A 278 4.65 3.86 6.88
CA ALA A 278 5.75 4.25 7.76
C ALA A 278 5.87 3.29 8.95
N ASP A 279 7.02 3.33 9.63
CA ASP A 279 7.30 2.51 10.80
C ASP A 279 6.76 3.16 12.09
N PHE A 280 5.44 3.23 12.20
CA PHE A 280 4.78 3.73 13.41
C PHE A 280 4.46 2.58 14.37
N THR A 281 4.71 2.82 15.65
CA THR A 281 4.29 1.88 16.69
C THR A 281 2.74 1.84 16.78
N PRO A 282 2.16 0.69 17.15
CA PRO A 282 0.72 0.56 17.37
C PRO A 282 0.19 1.57 18.40
N GLU A 283 0.97 1.86 19.44
CA GLU A 283 0.64 2.85 20.47
C GLU A 283 0.53 4.25 19.87
N PHE A 284 1.47 4.63 18.99
CA PHE A 284 1.46 5.93 18.34
C PHE A 284 0.28 6.05 17.36
N ILE A 285 0.02 5.01 16.56
CA ILE A 285 -1.17 4.92 15.70
C ILE A 285 -2.44 5.14 16.53
N ASN A 286 -2.58 4.47 17.66
CA ASN A 286 -3.75 4.61 18.52
C ASN A 286 -3.90 6.03 19.08
N LYS A 287 -2.81 6.67 19.52
CA LYS A 287 -2.81 8.07 19.97
C LYS A 287 -3.31 9.03 18.89
N LEU A 288 -2.86 8.88 17.64
CA LEU A 288 -3.32 9.68 16.49
C LEU A 288 -4.83 9.48 16.21
N GLN A 289 -5.30 8.24 16.23
CA GLN A 289 -6.71 7.93 16.01
C GLN A 289 -7.61 8.46 17.13
N GLU A 290 -7.19 8.36 18.39
CA GLU A 290 -7.93 8.90 19.53
C GLU A 290 -7.92 10.43 19.54
N PHE A 291 -6.84 11.08 19.11
CA PHE A 291 -6.84 12.52 18.85
C PHE A 291 -7.89 12.88 17.79
N TYR A 292 -7.89 12.20 16.65
CA TYR A 292 -8.83 12.45 15.55
C TYR A 292 -10.29 12.28 15.97
N LYS A 293 -10.61 11.22 16.72
CA LYS A 293 -11.97 10.96 17.24
C LYS A 293 -12.49 12.06 18.18
N ARG A 294 -11.58 12.73 18.89
CA ARG A 294 -11.88 13.85 19.80
C ARG A 294 -12.09 15.19 19.09
N LEU A 295 -11.75 15.30 17.80
CA LEU A 295 -11.99 16.53 17.06
C LEU A 295 -13.50 16.86 17.00
N SER A 296 -13.80 18.15 17.13
CA SER A 296 -15.18 18.68 17.05
C SER A 296 -15.58 18.88 15.60
N PHE A 297 -16.13 17.83 14.95
CA PHE A 297 -16.59 17.90 13.56
C PHE A 297 -17.89 18.72 13.43
N PRO A 298 -17.89 19.78 12.61
CA PRO A 298 -19.11 20.45 12.15
C PRO A 298 -20.04 19.48 11.41
N HIS A 299 -21.32 19.83 11.32
CA HIS A 299 -22.35 18.97 10.70
C HIS A 299 -21.97 18.56 9.27
N GLU A 300 -21.44 19.49 8.49
CA GLU A 300 -21.03 19.29 7.10
C GLU A 300 -19.84 18.31 6.94
N LEU A 301 -19.04 18.09 7.98
CA LEU A 301 -17.88 17.19 7.98
C LEU A 301 -18.11 15.89 8.76
N LYS A 302 -19.33 15.66 9.26
CA LYS A 302 -19.63 14.52 10.14
C LYS A 302 -19.38 13.16 9.48
N SER A 303 -19.50 13.06 8.17
CA SER A 303 -19.20 11.86 7.37
C SER A 303 -17.72 11.46 7.41
N LEU A 304 -16.82 12.37 7.78
CA LEU A 304 -15.38 12.14 7.85
C LEU A 304 -14.91 11.66 9.22
N LYS A 305 -15.72 11.77 10.28
CA LYS A 305 -15.32 11.52 11.67
C LYS A 305 -14.65 10.16 11.94
N ASN A 306 -15.02 9.11 11.20
CA ASN A 306 -14.47 7.76 11.38
C ASN A 306 -13.48 7.37 10.27
N ARG A 307 -13.04 8.31 9.44
CA ARG A 307 -12.23 8.01 8.25
C ARG A 307 -10.77 7.69 8.59
N LEU A 308 -10.27 8.01 9.77
CA LEU A 308 -8.91 7.68 10.20
C LEU A 308 -8.79 6.34 10.97
N CYS A 309 -9.76 5.42 10.84
CA CYS A 309 -9.65 4.11 11.48
C CYS A 309 -8.82 3.15 10.60
N VAL A 310 -7.57 2.93 10.98
CA VAL A 310 -6.58 2.03 10.35
C VAL A 310 -6.20 0.95 11.36
N ARG A 311 -6.28 -0.32 10.96
CA ARG A 311 -5.75 -1.40 11.81
C ARG A 311 -4.22 -1.42 11.73
N PRO A 312 -3.50 -1.48 12.86
CA PRO A 312 -2.04 -1.62 12.81
C PRO A 312 -1.65 -3.00 12.24
N TRP A 313 -0.41 -3.14 11.77
CA TRP A 313 0.07 -4.38 11.14
C TRP A 313 0.11 -5.59 12.08
N ASP A 314 0.17 -5.35 13.39
CA ASP A 314 0.17 -6.35 14.46
C ASP A 314 -1.24 -6.69 14.98
N ASP A 315 -2.30 -6.11 14.40
CA ASP A 315 -3.69 -6.47 14.72
C ASP A 315 -3.88 -7.99 14.59
N VAL A 316 -4.41 -8.61 15.64
CA VAL A 316 -4.47 -10.07 15.73
C VAL A 316 -5.28 -10.70 14.58
N LEU A 317 -6.37 -10.08 14.14
CA LEU A 317 -7.17 -10.60 13.03
C LEU A 317 -6.39 -10.45 11.72
N LEU A 318 -5.82 -9.28 11.46
CA LEU A 318 -5.01 -9.04 10.27
C LEU A 318 -3.82 -10.00 10.20
N VAL A 319 -3.04 -10.13 11.27
CA VAL A 319 -1.89 -11.05 11.34
C VAL A 319 -2.32 -12.49 11.08
N SER A 320 -3.45 -12.93 11.65
CA SER A 320 -3.97 -14.28 11.42
C SER A 320 -4.33 -14.53 9.94
N VAL A 321 -4.84 -13.52 9.24
CA VAL A 321 -5.12 -13.58 7.80
C VAL A 321 -3.81 -13.62 7.00
N LEU A 322 -2.87 -12.72 7.28
CA LEU A 322 -1.58 -12.66 6.58
C LEU A 322 -0.80 -13.97 6.74
N LYS A 323 -0.81 -14.58 7.94
CA LYS A 323 -0.20 -15.89 8.22
C LYS A 323 -0.98 -17.07 7.63
N GLY A 324 -2.18 -16.86 7.11
CA GLY A 324 -3.04 -17.90 6.53
C GLY A 324 -3.75 -18.79 7.56
N GLN A 325 -3.73 -18.40 8.84
CA GLN A 325 -4.44 -19.08 9.93
C GLN A 325 -5.95 -18.76 9.90
N ASN A 326 -6.31 -17.60 9.35
CA ASN A 326 -7.69 -17.18 9.16
C ASN A 326 -7.98 -16.97 7.66
N VAL A 327 -8.78 -17.88 7.08
CA VAL A 327 -9.15 -17.84 5.65
C VAL A 327 -10.53 -17.21 5.40
N SER A 328 -11.23 -16.76 6.44
CA SER A 328 -12.56 -16.15 6.34
C SER A 328 -12.54 -14.63 6.53
N GLY A 329 -11.49 -14.07 7.10
CA GLY A 329 -11.43 -12.66 7.52
C GLY A 329 -12.34 -12.35 8.70
N VAL A 330 -12.78 -13.38 9.45
CA VAL A 330 -13.71 -13.25 10.57
C VAL A 330 -13.14 -13.95 11.80
N ARG A 331 -13.18 -13.28 12.95
CA ARG A 331 -12.86 -13.86 14.26
C ARG A 331 -14.01 -13.62 15.22
N THR A 332 -14.32 -14.59 16.08
CA THR A 332 -15.25 -14.38 17.19
C THR A 332 -14.43 -14.32 18.47
N ASP A 333 -14.52 -13.20 19.18
CA ASP A 333 -13.87 -13.02 20.48
C ASP A 333 -14.92 -12.63 21.53
N LYS A 334 -15.02 -13.41 22.62
CA LYS A 334 -16.00 -13.21 23.71
C LYS A 334 -17.44 -12.98 23.22
N GLY A 335 -17.85 -13.71 22.19
CA GLY A 335 -19.19 -13.60 21.57
C GLY A 335 -19.38 -12.41 20.63
N LYS A 336 -18.39 -11.53 20.46
CA LYS A 336 -18.41 -10.44 19.47
C LYS A 336 -17.72 -10.88 18.18
N LYS A 337 -18.40 -10.64 17.05
CA LYS A 337 -17.86 -10.90 15.72
C LYS A 337 -16.99 -9.73 15.27
N ASP A 338 -15.72 -10.01 15.03
CA ASP A 338 -14.73 -9.09 14.45
C ASP A 338 -14.52 -9.49 12.98
N VAL A 339 -14.64 -8.51 12.07
CA VAL A 339 -14.55 -8.71 10.62
C VAL A 339 -13.46 -7.80 10.07
N LEU A 340 -12.64 -8.34 9.17
CA LEU A 340 -11.61 -7.57 8.48
C LEU A 340 -12.27 -6.67 7.43
N ILE A 341 -12.63 -5.46 7.88
CA ILE A 341 -13.22 -4.40 7.06
C ILE A 341 -12.27 -3.20 7.10
N GLU A 342 -11.87 -2.71 5.93
CA GLU A 342 -11.00 -1.53 5.79
C GLU A 342 -11.50 -0.63 4.65
N GLN A 343 -11.22 0.68 4.74
CA GLN A 343 -11.53 1.59 3.63
C GLN A 343 -10.72 1.24 2.39
N PHE A 344 -11.28 1.47 1.21
CA PHE A 344 -10.61 1.09 -0.04
C PHE A 344 -9.25 1.78 -0.21
N SER A 345 -9.09 3.02 0.26
CA SER A 345 -7.80 3.71 0.29
C SER A 345 -6.75 2.96 1.12
N ILE A 346 -7.13 2.36 2.25
CA ILE A 346 -6.25 1.54 3.09
C ILE A 346 -5.90 0.23 2.39
N VAL A 347 -6.88 -0.39 1.70
CA VAL A 347 -6.64 -1.61 0.90
C VAL A 347 -5.56 -1.35 -0.16
N LEU A 348 -5.61 -0.22 -0.86
CA LEU A 348 -4.59 0.17 -1.84
C LEU A 348 -3.21 0.35 -1.20
N LEU A 349 -3.13 1.05 -0.06
CA LEU A 349 -1.87 1.25 0.67
C LEU A 349 -1.26 -0.07 1.15
N ARG A 350 -2.08 -0.99 1.69
CA ARG A 350 -1.60 -2.34 2.05
C ARG A 350 -1.13 -3.13 0.85
N THR A 351 -1.82 -2.99 -0.28
CA THR A 351 -1.46 -3.64 -1.54
C THR A 351 -0.12 -3.13 -2.05
N GLU A 352 0.12 -1.81 -1.99
CA GLU A 352 1.41 -1.20 -2.30
C GLU A 352 2.52 -1.68 -1.35
N ALA A 353 2.30 -1.61 -0.03
CA ALA A 353 3.28 -2.02 0.98
C ALA A 353 3.74 -3.47 0.80
N LEU A 354 2.79 -4.41 0.64
CA LEU A 354 3.10 -5.83 0.49
C LEU A 354 3.80 -6.12 -0.84
N GLN A 355 3.52 -5.38 -1.91
CA GLN A 355 4.26 -5.48 -3.17
C GLN A 355 5.71 -4.99 -3.02
N GLN A 356 5.93 -3.85 -2.38
CA GLN A 356 7.27 -3.30 -2.13
C GLN A 356 8.11 -4.26 -1.28
N GLN A 357 7.48 -4.93 -0.31
CA GLN A 357 8.11 -5.95 0.54
C GLN A 357 8.24 -7.33 -0.13
N ARG A 358 7.77 -7.50 -1.38
CA ARG A 358 7.71 -8.80 -2.11
C ARG A 358 6.94 -9.90 -1.36
N ARG A 359 5.97 -9.48 -0.54
CA ARG A 359 5.13 -10.31 0.33
C ARG A 359 3.83 -10.73 -0.36
N TYR A 360 3.96 -11.28 -1.56
CA TYR A 360 2.82 -11.58 -2.44
C TYR A 360 1.87 -12.65 -1.87
N LYS A 361 2.38 -13.59 -1.04
CA LYS A 361 1.56 -14.63 -0.37
C LYS A 361 0.55 -14.02 0.56
N GLU A 362 1.03 -13.09 1.37
CA GLU A 362 0.22 -12.38 2.36
C GLU A 362 -0.75 -11.43 1.67
N LEU A 363 -0.33 -10.77 0.58
CA LEU A 363 -1.19 -9.95 -0.25
C LEU A 363 -2.37 -10.76 -0.83
N CYS A 364 -2.10 -11.93 -1.41
CA CYS A 364 -3.15 -12.80 -1.94
C CYS A 364 -4.13 -13.28 -0.87
N ARG A 365 -3.63 -13.58 0.35
CA ARG A 365 -4.48 -13.97 1.49
C ARG A 365 -5.36 -12.82 1.96
N TYR A 366 -4.78 -11.64 2.08
CA TYR A 366 -5.47 -10.42 2.48
C TYR A 366 -6.60 -10.05 1.50
N LEU A 367 -6.29 -9.91 0.20
CA LEU A 367 -7.26 -9.54 -0.84
C LEU A 367 -8.41 -10.53 -0.97
N ARG A 368 -8.21 -11.80 -0.61
CA ARG A 368 -9.26 -12.82 -0.66
C ARG A 368 -10.39 -12.58 0.34
N VAL A 369 -10.09 -11.98 1.50
CA VAL A 369 -11.02 -11.96 2.65
C VAL A 369 -11.38 -10.56 3.14
N VAL A 370 -10.59 -9.54 2.81
CA VAL A 370 -10.89 -8.16 3.22
C VAL A 370 -12.18 -7.66 2.60
N GLN A 371 -12.98 -6.95 3.39
CA GLN A 371 -14.16 -6.22 2.93
C GLN A 371 -13.89 -4.72 2.95
N THR A 372 -14.61 -3.97 2.12
CA THR A 372 -14.36 -2.53 1.99
C THR A 372 -15.63 -1.73 1.70
N ASP A 373 -15.53 -0.40 1.76
CA ASP A 373 -16.61 0.53 1.44
C ASP A 373 -16.88 0.67 -0.07
N ASP A 374 -15.98 0.17 -0.93
CA ASP A 374 -16.18 0.06 -2.38
C ASP A 374 -15.86 -1.35 -2.93
N PRO A 375 -16.84 -2.29 -2.93
CA PRO A 375 -16.61 -3.65 -3.41
C PRO A 375 -16.34 -3.74 -4.91
N LYS A 376 -16.75 -2.74 -5.72
CA LYS A 376 -16.49 -2.74 -7.17
C LYS A 376 -15.02 -2.47 -7.45
N LEU A 377 -14.45 -1.48 -6.75
CA LEU A 377 -13.03 -1.19 -6.86
C LEU A 377 -12.17 -2.30 -6.23
N LEU A 378 -12.63 -2.93 -5.14
CA LEU A 378 -11.97 -4.11 -4.59
C LEU A 378 -11.88 -5.25 -5.62
N GLN A 379 -12.93 -5.50 -6.40
CA GLN A 379 -12.91 -6.53 -7.43
C GLN A 379 -11.81 -6.28 -8.47
N GLN A 380 -11.56 -5.02 -8.85
CA GLN A 380 -10.47 -4.68 -9.77
C GLN A 380 -9.10 -5.05 -9.19
N VAL A 381 -8.88 -4.82 -7.89
CA VAL A 381 -7.63 -5.24 -7.24
C VAL A 381 -7.57 -6.77 -7.06
N GLN A 382 -8.69 -7.41 -6.75
CA GLN A 382 -8.77 -8.88 -6.62
C GLN A 382 -8.50 -9.60 -7.94
N ASP A 383 -8.85 -8.99 -9.07
CA ASP A 383 -8.55 -9.56 -10.38
C ASP A 383 -7.02 -9.66 -10.63
N LEU A 384 -6.18 -8.93 -9.87
CA LEU A 384 -4.71 -8.96 -9.94
C LEU A 384 -4.12 -10.12 -9.12
N VAL A 385 -4.95 -10.85 -8.35
CA VAL A 385 -4.50 -12.00 -7.55
C VAL A 385 -3.75 -13.05 -8.38
N PRO A 386 -4.12 -13.38 -9.64
CA PRO A 386 -3.29 -14.23 -10.49
C PRO A 386 -1.91 -13.63 -10.79
N PHE A 387 -1.82 -12.32 -11.06
CA PHE A 387 -0.53 -11.63 -11.24
C PHE A 387 0.34 -11.73 -9.98
N PHE A 388 -0.20 -11.39 -8.80
CA PHE A 388 0.57 -11.49 -7.55
C PHE A 388 1.01 -12.91 -7.24
N THR A 389 0.18 -13.91 -7.56
CA THR A 389 0.56 -15.32 -7.41
C THR A 389 1.66 -15.71 -8.39
N SER A 390 1.61 -15.20 -9.63
CA SER A 390 2.71 -15.37 -10.59
C SER A 390 4.01 -14.77 -10.07
N MET A 391 3.98 -13.61 -9.40
CA MET A 391 5.17 -12.97 -8.83
C MET A 391 5.84 -13.77 -7.69
N GLU A 392 5.17 -14.77 -7.11
CA GLU A 392 5.77 -15.74 -6.18
C GLU A 392 6.53 -16.88 -6.87
N GLY A 393 6.43 -16.99 -8.19
CA GLY A 393 6.94 -18.11 -8.98
C GLY A 393 5.99 -19.31 -9.07
N ASP A 394 4.79 -19.24 -8.50
CA ASP A 394 3.81 -20.33 -8.54
C ASP A 394 2.78 -20.17 -9.67
N PHE A 395 3.21 -20.51 -10.90
CA PHE A 395 2.33 -20.42 -12.07
C PHE A 395 1.17 -21.41 -12.04
N THR A 396 1.31 -22.57 -11.39
CA THR A 396 0.22 -23.56 -11.31
C THR A 396 -0.94 -22.98 -10.49
N SER A 397 -0.62 -22.40 -9.34
CA SER A 397 -1.61 -21.75 -8.49
C SER A 397 -2.16 -20.46 -9.11
N ALA A 398 -1.36 -19.73 -9.89
CA ALA A 398 -1.82 -18.55 -10.63
C ALA A 398 -2.85 -18.95 -11.70
N LEU A 399 -2.59 -20.01 -12.48
CA LEU A 399 -3.54 -20.56 -13.44
C LEU A 399 -4.84 -20.99 -12.77
N HIS A 400 -4.80 -21.63 -11.59
CA HIS A 400 -6.02 -21.98 -10.87
C HIS A 400 -6.83 -20.73 -10.47
N ARG A 401 -6.16 -19.65 -10.05
CA ARG A 401 -6.80 -18.38 -9.63
C ARG A 401 -7.42 -17.59 -10.78
N PHE A 402 -7.05 -17.87 -12.03
CA PHE A 402 -7.72 -17.28 -13.20
C PHE A 402 -9.15 -17.79 -13.40
N PHE A 403 -9.43 -19.03 -12.96
CA PHE A 403 -10.67 -19.74 -13.27
C PHE A 403 -11.39 -20.31 -12.03
N PRO A 404 -11.65 -19.50 -10.99
CA PRO A 404 -12.57 -19.92 -9.93
C PRO A 404 -13.97 -20.15 -10.49
N SER A 405 -14.78 -20.95 -9.79
CA SER A 405 -16.15 -21.27 -10.21
C SER A 405 -17.08 -20.06 -10.25
N VAL A 406 -16.77 -19.01 -9.51
CA VAL A 406 -17.54 -17.76 -9.42
C VAL A 406 -16.60 -16.59 -9.65
N ASN A 407 -17.04 -15.61 -10.45
CA ASN A 407 -16.31 -14.35 -10.72
C ASN A 407 -14.88 -14.54 -11.22
N ALA A 408 -14.66 -15.44 -12.18
CA ALA A 408 -13.34 -15.70 -12.75
C ALA A 408 -12.65 -14.43 -13.29
N PRO A 409 -11.41 -14.10 -12.87
CA PRO A 409 -10.65 -12.99 -13.45
C PRO A 409 -10.44 -13.14 -14.96
N ALA A 410 -10.30 -14.38 -15.44
CA ALA A 410 -10.10 -14.66 -16.87
C ALA A 410 -11.23 -14.12 -17.76
N SER A 411 -12.47 -14.02 -17.26
CA SER A 411 -13.60 -13.53 -18.06
C SER A 411 -13.58 -12.02 -18.28
N ARG A 412 -12.73 -11.29 -17.55
CA ARG A 412 -12.62 -9.81 -17.57
C ARG A 412 -11.33 -9.32 -18.22
N LEU A 413 -10.55 -10.22 -18.83
CA LEU A 413 -9.33 -9.82 -19.54
C LEU A 413 -9.64 -9.01 -20.79
N THR A 414 -8.80 -8.01 -21.05
CA THR A 414 -8.72 -7.33 -22.35
C THR A 414 -7.66 -8.04 -23.22
N PRO A 415 -7.68 -7.88 -24.55
CA PRO A 415 -6.64 -8.45 -25.41
C PRO A 415 -5.20 -8.08 -24.97
N PRO A 416 -4.88 -6.80 -24.64
CA PRO A 416 -3.57 -6.45 -24.07
C PRO A 416 -3.19 -7.20 -22.79
N LEU A 417 -4.16 -7.38 -21.87
CA LEU A 417 -3.92 -8.12 -20.63
C LEU A 417 -3.64 -9.59 -20.90
N PHE A 418 -4.40 -10.21 -21.80
CA PHE A 418 -4.17 -11.59 -22.20
C PHE A 418 -2.75 -11.76 -22.77
N MET A 419 -2.33 -10.89 -23.70
CA MET A 419 -0.99 -10.92 -24.28
C MET A 419 0.09 -10.77 -23.21
N THR A 420 -0.11 -9.85 -22.25
CA THR A 420 0.82 -9.64 -21.13
C THR A 420 0.97 -10.91 -20.30
N TYR A 421 -0.14 -11.53 -19.86
CA TYR A 421 -0.07 -12.78 -19.10
C TYR A 421 0.51 -13.94 -19.90
N PHE A 422 0.19 -14.02 -21.20
CA PHE A 422 0.78 -15.00 -22.10
C PHE A 422 2.32 -14.91 -22.09
N TYR A 423 2.88 -13.71 -22.18
CA TYR A 423 4.32 -13.49 -22.11
C TYR A 423 4.91 -13.71 -20.71
N ILE A 424 4.19 -13.34 -19.65
CA ILE A 424 4.60 -13.66 -18.27
C ILE A 424 4.80 -15.16 -18.11
N PHE A 425 3.83 -15.96 -18.56
CA PHE A 425 3.91 -17.41 -18.46
C PHE A 425 4.92 -18.04 -19.41
N LYS A 426 5.06 -17.50 -20.62
CA LYS A 426 6.02 -17.98 -21.62
C LYS A 426 7.46 -17.73 -21.20
N PHE A 427 7.78 -16.55 -20.69
CA PHE A 427 9.16 -16.14 -20.43
C PHE A 427 9.55 -16.19 -18.97
N ALA A 428 8.59 -16.40 -18.06
CA ALA A 428 8.79 -16.29 -16.62
C ALA A 428 9.39 -14.93 -16.19
N THR A 429 9.01 -13.88 -16.91
CA THR A 429 9.41 -12.50 -16.65
C THR A 429 8.16 -11.66 -16.40
N ALA A 430 8.29 -10.57 -15.63
CA ALA A 430 7.22 -9.63 -15.38
C ALA A 430 7.76 -8.21 -15.30
N PRO A 431 6.92 -7.20 -15.56
CA PRO A 431 7.35 -5.82 -15.42
C PRO A 431 7.59 -5.44 -13.95
N LYS A 432 8.67 -4.70 -13.71
CA LYS A 432 9.02 -4.21 -12.37
C LYS A 432 8.20 -2.98 -12.01
N LEU A 433 6.99 -3.18 -11.52
CA LEU A 433 6.10 -2.09 -11.12
C LEU A 433 5.19 -2.51 -9.97
N VAL A 434 4.77 -1.51 -9.19
CA VAL A 434 3.70 -1.66 -8.21
C VAL A 434 2.39 -1.41 -8.94
N VAL A 435 1.46 -2.36 -8.88
CA VAL A 435 0.13 -2.23 -9.47
C VAL A 435 -0.96 -2.03 -8.44
N SER A 436 -1.91 -1.18 -8.79
CA SER A 436 -3.22 -1.06 -8.15
C SER A 436 -4.38 -1.36 -9.10
N GLN A 437 -4.11 -1.47 -10.41
CA GLN A 437 -5.10 -1.73 -11.45
C GLN A 437 -4.54 -2.65 -12.54
N HIS A 438 -5.40 -3.42 -13.22
CA HIS A 438 -5.00 -4.29 -14.33
C HIS A 438 -4.31 -3.56 -15.45
N ASP A 439 -4.86 -2.46 -15.92
CA ASP A 439 -4.36 -1.85 -17.15
C ASP A 439 -2.91 -1.36 -17.02
N GLN A 440 -2.40 -1.22 -15.80
CA GLN A 440 -1.01 -0.85 -15.51
C GLN A 440 0.01 -1.94 -15.87
N ILE A 441 -0.39 -3.22 -15.97
CA ILE A 441 0.54 -4.29 -16.42
C ILE A 441 0.66 -4.39 -17.94
N CYS A 442 -0.23 -3.73 -18.70
CA CYS A 442 -0.21 -3.80 -20.16
C CYS A 442 0.94 -3.00 -20.74
N PHE A 443 1.82 -3.67 -21.51
CA PHE A 443 2.92 -3.04 -22.27
C PHE A 443 3.65 -1.91 -21.52
N PRO A 444 4.13 -2.16 -20.30
CA PRO A 444 4.75 -1.12 -19.53
C PRO A 444 6.03 -0.70 -20.24
N ALA A 445 6.29 0.61 -20.31
CA ALA A 445 7.54 1.16 -20.84
C ALA A 445 8.77 0.79 -19.97
N VAL A 446 8.58 -0.05 -18.95
CA VAL A 446 9.55 -0.47 -17.94
C VAL A 446 10.16 -1.81 -18.32
N ALA A 447 11.41 -2.05 -17.93
CA ALA A 447 12.07 -3.32 -18.13
C ALA A 447 11.32 -4.49 -17.46
N TRP A 448 11.33 -5.63 -18.15
CA TRP A 448 10.82 -6.90 -17.64
C TRP A 448 11.96 -7.64 -16.93
N GLU A 449 11.70 -8.09 -15.70
CA GLU A 449 12.66 -8.82 -14.87
C GLU A 449 12.23 -10.29 -14.72
N PRO A 450 13.18 -11.24 -14.61
CA PRO A 450 12.86 -12.62 -14.23
C PRO A 450 12.12 -12.70 -12.90
N ILE A 451 11.08 -13.52 -12.85
CA ILE A 451 10.35 -13.79 -11.62
C ILE A 451 11.13 -14.83 -10.82
N LYS A 452 11.39 -14.52 -9.54
CA LYS A 452 12.10 -15.41 -8.63
C LYS A 452 11.39 -16.77 -8.54
N ASP A 453 12.17 -17.85 -8.62
CA ASP A 453 11.71 -19.24 -8.51
C ASP A 453 10.70 -19.72 -9.59
N ALA A 454 10.35 -18.85 -10.55
CA ALA A 454 9.46 -19.18 -11.65
C ALA A 454 10.19 -19.93 -12.78
N LYS A 455 9.46 -20.82 -13.46
CA LYS A 455 9.91 -21.44 -14.72
C LYS A 455 8.89 -21.17 -15.82
N PRO A 456 9.34 -20.94 -17.07
CA PRO A 456 8.47 -20.91 -18.24
C PRO A 456 7.47 -22.07 -18.25
N LEU A 457 6.21 -21.78 -18.55
CA LEU A 457 5.23 -22.85 -18.76
C LEU A 457 5.61 -23.68 -19.98
N LYS A 458 5.36 -24.99 -19.88
CA LYS A 458 5.42 -25.88 -21.05
C LYS A 458 4.37 -25.44 -22.07
N LEU A 459 4.67 -25.59 -23.35
CA LEU A 459 3.78 -25.21 -24.45
C LEU A 459 2.35 -25.74 -24.28
N VAL A 460 2.19 -27.01 -23.87
CA VAL A 460 0.88 -27.61 -23.60
C VAL A 460 0.07 -26.87 -22.55
N GLU A 461 0.70 -26.36 -21.48
CA GLU A 461 0.00 -25.61 -20.42
C GLU A 461 -0.31 -24.18 -20.87
N LEU A 462 0.55 -23.59 -21.70
CA LEU A 462 0.31 -22.28 -22.31
C LEU A 462 -0.87 -22.31 -23.30
N VAL A 463 -0.97 -23.37 -24.12
CA VAL A 463 -2.12 -23.63 -25.00
C VAL A 463 -3.40 -23.83 -24.18
N LYS A 464 -3.35 -24.65 -23.12
CA LYS A 464 -4.50 -24.84 -22.23
C LYS A 464 -4.95 -23.52 -21.60
N PHE A 465 -4.02 -22.69 -21.12
CA PHE A 465 -4.34 -21.38 -20.58
C PHE A 465 -5.06 -20.52 -21.63
N ALA A 466 -4.47 -20.39 -22.83
CA ALA A 466 -5.02 -19.53 -23.88
C ALA A 466 -6.43 -19.95 -24.31
N LEU A 467 -6.63 -21.24 -24.59
CA LEU A 467 -7.94 -21.78 -24.98
C LEU A 467 -8.98 -21.63 -23.86
N ARG A 468 -8.59 -21.76 -22.58
CA ARG A 468 -9.49 -21.52 -21.44
C ARG A 468 -9.92 -20.05 -21.35
N VAL A 469 -8.99 -19.11 -21.51
CA VAL A 469 -9.31 -17.67 -21.51
C VAL A 469 -10.25 -17.34 -22.67
N GLN A 470 -9.93 -17.80 -23.89
CA GLN A 470 -10.76 -17.60 -25.07
C GLN A 470 -12.18 -18.15 -24.87
N LYS A 471 -12.35 -19.26 -24.16
CA LYS A 471 -13.70 -19.78 -23.88
C LYS A 471 -14.52 -18.87 -22.96
N CYS A 472 -13.89 -18.24 -21.96
CA CYS A 472 -14.63 -17.44 -20.96
C CYS A 472 -14.58 -15.92 -21.19
N CYS A 473 -13.81 -15.44 -22.17
CA CYS A 473 -13.64 -14.03 -22.44
C CYS A 473 -13.89 -13.71 -23.92
N SER A 474 -15.04 -13.09 -24.22
CA SER A 474 -15.42 -12.73 -25.59
C SER A 474 -14.46 -11.73 -26.23
N ALA A 475 -13.88 -10.80 -25.46
CA ALA A 475 -12.93 -9.82 -25.97
C ALA A 475 -11.66 -10.50 -26.52
N VAL A 476 -11.09 -11.44 -25.76
CA VAL A 476 -9.91 -12.22 -26.19
C VAL A 476 -10.26 -13.21 -27.30
N TYR A 477 -11.43 -13.84 -27.24
CA TYR A 477 -11.91 -14.77 -28.27
C TYR A 477 -12.09 -14.10 -29.65
N ASN A 478 -12.54 -12.85 -29.66
CA ASN A 478 -12.82 -12.13 -30.90
C ASN A 478 -11.60 -11.42 -31.48
N ASP A 479 -10.53 -11.24 -30.71
CA ASP A 479 -9.35 -10.48 -31.10
C ASP A 479 -8.33 -11.30 -31.92
N THR A 480 -8.06 -10.85 -33.15
CA THR A 480 -7.13 -11.53 -34.07
C THR A 480 -5.70 -11.59 -33.52
N GLN A 481 -5.21 -10.57 -32.82
CA GLN A 481 -3.82 -10.56 -32.33
C GLN A 481 -3.60 -11.62 -31.25
N CYS A 482 -4.58 -11.82 -30.37
CA CYS A 482 -4.57 -12.90 -29.37
C CYS A 482 -4.41 -14.28 -30.02
N TRP A 483 -5.17 -14.54 -31.10
CA TRP A 483 -5.02 -15.77 -31.89
C TRP A 483 -3.67 -15.87 -32.60
N THR A 484 -3.19 -14.76 -33.17
CA THR A 484 -1.92 -14.71 -33.89
C THR A 484 -0.73 -15.06 -32.99
N ILE A 485 -0.71 -14.57 -31.74
CA ILE A 485 0.36 -14.92 -30.79
C ILE A 485 0.32 -16.40 -30.44
N LEU A 486 -0.87 -16.94 -30.14
CA LEU A 486 -1.02 -18.36 -29.82
C LEU A 486 -0.57 -19.25 -30.97
N LEU A 487 -0.98 -18.93 -32.20
CA LEU A 487 -0.58 -19.67 -33.40
C LEU A 487 0.91 -19.60 -33.66
N LYS A 488 1.53 -18.41 -33.59
CA LYS A 488 3.00 -18.29 -33.74
C LYS A 488 3.76 -19.16 -32.74
N GLU A 489 3.20 -19.37 -31.56
CA GLU A 489 3.84 -20.18 -30.53
C GLU A 489 3.78 -21.69 -30.85
N VAL A 490 2.63 -22.20 -31.28
CA VAL A 490 2.50 -23.62 -31.66
C VAL A 490 3.06 -23.93 -33.06
N ASN A 491 3.32 -22.88 -33.85
CA ASN A 491 3.74 -22.96 -35.24
C ASN A 491 5.15 -22.39 -35.47
N SER A 492 6.01 -22.41 -34.45
CA SER A 492 7.31 -21.72 -34.48
C SER A 492 8.40 -22.43 -35.30
N ALA A 493 8.14 -23.64 -35.81
CA ALA A 493 9.08 -24.44 -36.58
C ALA A 493 8.38 -25.09 -37.79
N ALA A 494 9.12 -25.36 -38.85
CA ALA A 494 8.64 -26.19 -39.96
C ALA A 494 8.46 -27.63 -39.47
N LEU A 495 7.21 -28.04 -39.24
CA LEU A 495 6.87 -29.37 -38.72
C LEU A 495 6.57 -30.30 -39.91
N PRO A 496 7.10 -31.53 -39.91
CA PRO A 496 6.75 -32.50 -40.93
C PRO A 496 5.26 -32.83 -40.83
N ALA A 497 4.60 -32.91 -42.00
CA ALA A 497 3.19 -33.27 -42.09
C ALA A 497 2.95 -34.66 -41.44
N PRO A 498 1.97 -34.80 -40.53
CA PRO A 498 1.58 -36.09 -39.98
C PRO A 498 1.04 -37.05 -41.05
N SER A 499 0.90 -38.33 -40.70
CA SER A 499 0.24 -39.29 -41.61
C SER A 499 -1.21 -38.89 -41.88
N PRO A 500 -1.75 -39.15 -43.10
CA PRO A 500 -3.16 -38.86 -43.42
C PRO A 500 -4.15 -39.52 -42.44
N GLN A 501 -3.83 -40.73 -41.99
CA GLN A 501 -4.60 -41.43 -40.97
C GLN A 501 -4.66 -40.63 -39.66
N PHE A 502 -3.52 -40.12 -39.19
CA PHE A 502 -3.47 -39.30 -37.99
C PHE A 502 -4.28 -38.01 -38.16
N LEU A 503 -4.16 -37.31 -39.30
CA LEU A 503 -4.92 -36.09 -39.57
C LEU A 503 -6.43 -36.31 -39.55
N HIS A 504 -6.89 -37.47 -40.02
CA HIS A 504 -8.30 -37.86 -40.00
C HIS A 504 -8.79 -38.19 -38.59
N GLU A 505 -8.11 -39.10 -37.88
CA GLU A 505 -8.47 -39.53 -36.51
C GLU A 505 -8.40 -38.39 -35.48
N THR A 506 -7.52 -37.41 -35.74
CA THR A 506 -7.33 -36.25 -34.86
C THR A 506 -8.53 -35.30 -34.87
N LYS A 507 -9.35 -35.27 -35.93
CA LYS A 507 -10.53 -34.39 -36.02
C LYS A 507 -11.52 -34.65 -34.88
N ASP A 508 -11.87 -35.92 -34.64
CA ASP A 508 -12.79 -36.32 -33.57
C ASP A 508 -12.19 -36.04 -32.19
N SER A 509 -10.88 -36.27 -32.03
CA SER A 509 -10.17 -35.99 -30.78
C SER A 509 -10.15 -34.50 -30.46
N VAL A 510 -9.85 -33.64 -31.44
CA VAL A 510 -9.85 -32.17 -31.29
C VAL A 510 -11.26 -31.68 -30.95
N ASN A 511 -12.28 -32.11 -31.69
CA ASN A 511 -13.67 -31.74 -31.41
C ASN A 511 -14.09 -32.18 -30.00
N SER A 512 -13.75 -33.41 -29.59
CA SER A 512 -14.02 -33.89 -28.24
C SER A 512 -13.35 -33.02 -27.17
N ILE A 513 -12.07 -32.64 -27.35
CA ILE A 513 -11.35 -31.78 -26.39
C ILE A 513 -12.00 -30.39 -26.29
N LEU A 514 -12.34 -29.77 -27.42
CA LEU A 514 -12.87 -28.40 -27.48
C LEU A 514 -14.34 -28.32 -27.03
N LEU A 515 -15.16 -29.30 -27.39
CA LEU A 515 -16.58 -29.35 -27.02
C LEU A 515 -16.78 -29.80 -25.57
N ASN A 516 -15.96 -30.71 -25.05
CA ASN A 516 -16.05 -31.18 -23.65
C ASN A 516 -15.42 -30.25 -22.62
N MET A 517 -15.17 -28.97 -22.95
CA MET A 517 -14.65 -27.97 -22.03
C MET A 517 -15.69 -27.57 -20.95
N ASN A 518 -16.23 -28.50 -20.18
CA ASN A 518 -17.18 -28.21 -19.10
C ASN A 518 -16.46 -27.64 -17.88
N GLY A 519 -16.40 -26.31 -17.83
CA GLY A 519 -16.41 -25.54 -16.59
C GLY A 519 -15.07 -25.13 -16.01
N THR A 520 -13.99 -25.93 -16.07
CA THR A 520 -12.75 -25.51 -15.38
C THR A 520 -11.44 -25.93 -16.03
N ASN A 521 -11.28 -27.11 -16.64
CA ASN A 521 -9.97 -27.55 -17.16
C ASN A 521 -10.06 -28.20 -18.54
N ILE A 522 -9.09 -27.91 -19.41
CA ILE A 522 -8.90 -28.62 -20.67
C ILE A 522 -8.06 -29.87 -20.40
N HIS A 523 -8.66 -31.04 -20.58
CA HIS A 523 -7.96 -32.30 -20.51
C HIS A 523 -7.54 -32.74 -21.91
N ILE A 524 -6.24 -32.63 -22.20
CA ILE A 524 -5.65 -33.15 -23.44
C ILE A 524 -5.24 -34.61 -23.18
N PRO A 525 -5.87 -35.61 -23.82
CA PRO A 525 -5.55 -37.01 -23.60
C PRO A 525 -4.09 -37.32 -23.91
N ARG A 526 -3.47 -38.23 -23.16
CA ARG A 526 -2.06 -38.60 -23.40
C ARG A 526 -1.84 -39.13 -24.81
N PHE A 527 -2.73 -40.01 -25.30
CA PHE A 527 -2.62 -40.60 -26.64
C PHE A 527 -2.55 -39.54 -27.76
N PHE A 528 -3.20 -38.38 -27.55
CA PHE A 528 -3.22 -37.27 -28.49
C PHE A 528 -1.83 -36.65 -28.70
N LEU A 529 -0.98 -36.66 -27.66
CA LEU A 529 0.34 -36.04 -27.68
C LEU A 529 1.49 -37.06 -27.87
N VAL A 530 1.19 -38.35 -28.00
CA VAL A 530 2.23 -39.40 -27.98
C VAL A 530 3.06 -39.44 -29.27
N VAL A 531 2.40 -39.36 -30.43
CA VAL A 531 3.05 -39.62 -31.73
C VAL A 531 3.61 -38.34 -32.34
N TYR A 532 2.82 -37.28 -32.37
CA TYR A 532 3.17 -35.99 -32.96
C TYR A 532 2.82 -34.85 -31.99
N PRO A 533 3.56 -34.65 -30.88
CA PRO A 533 3.18 -33.71 -29.82
C PRO A 533 2.99 -32.27 -30.33
N ASP A 534 3.93 -31.77 -31.14
CA ASP A 534 3.88 -30.39 -31.64
C ASP A 534 2.80 -30.21 -32.71
N GLN A 535 2.67 -31.16 -33.64
CA GLN A 535 1.62 -31.13 -34.66
C GLN A 535 0.22 -31.30 -34.04
N ALA A 536 0.08 -32.12 -33.00
CA ALA A 536 -1.17 -32.29 -32.27
C ALA A 536 -1.60 -30.99 -31.57
N LEU A 537 -0.64 -30.26 -30.96
CA LEU A 537 -0.93 -28.94 -30.38
C LEU A 537 -1.29 -27.90 -31.46
N LEU A 538 -0.58 -27.90 -32.60
CA LEU A 538 -0.94 -27.06 -33.74
C LEU A 538 -2.36 -27.36 -34.23
N LEU A 539 -2.70 -28.64 -34.44
CA LEU A 539 -4.04 -29.07 -34.86
C LEU A 539 -5.12 -28.73 -33.83
N LEU A 540 -4.82 -28.79 -32.54
CA LEU A 540 -5.76 -28.39 -31.49
C LEU A 540 -6.07 -26.88 -31.55
N VAL A 541 -5.04 -26.03 -31.71
CA VAL A 541 -5.23 -24.57 -31.85
C VAL A 541 -5.92 -24.24 -33.19
N THR A 542 -5.55 -24.93 -34.27
CA THR A 542 -6.20 -24.77 -35.58
C THR A 542 -7.67 -25.17 -35.53
N GLY A 543 -8.03 -26.25 -34.83
CA GLY A 543 -9.43 -26.63 -34.63
C GLY A 543 -10.19 -25.62 -33.76
N ALA A 544 -9.55 -25.03 -32.75
CA ALA A 544 -10.17 -23.95 -31.98
C ALA A 544 -10.40 -22.69 -32.85
N LEU A 545 -9.47 -22.37 -33.74
CA LEU A 545 -9.62 -21.30 -34.73
C LEU A 545 -10.76 -21.62 -35.72
N SER A 546 -10.92 -22.87 -36.15
CA SER A 546 -12.01 -23.26 -37.06
C SER A 546 -13.36 -22.99 -36.41
N LEU A 547 -13.53 -23.37 -35.14
CA LEU A 547 -14.72 -23.02 -34.35
C LEU A 547 -14.93 -21.50 -34.26
N ARG A 548 -13.86 -20.71 -34.14
CA ARG A 548 -13.93 -19.24 -34.13
C ARG A 548 -14.42 -18.68 -35.47
N ILE A 549 -13.94 -19.21 -36.58
CA ILE A 549 -14.37 -18.80 -37.93
C ILE A 549 -15.82 -19.24 -38.18
N LEU A 550 -16.21 -20.42 -37.72
CA LEU A 550 -17.61 -20.90 -37.79
C LEU A 550 -18.57 -20.00 -37.01
N ASN A 551 -18.14 -19.47 -35.86
CA ASN A 551 -18.95 -18.64 -34.99
C ASN A 551 -19.08 -17.17 -35.43
N GLY A 552 -18.37 -16.73 -36.48
CA GLY A 552 -18.53 -15.38 -37.05
C GLY A 552 -17.33 -14.87 -37.84
N ALA A 553 -17.43 -13.64 -38.33
CA ALA A 553 -16.34 -12.97 -39.06
C ALA A 553 -15.07 -12.86 -38.20
N LEU A 554 -13.92 -13.04 -38.84
CA LEU A 554 -12.60 -12.86 -38.24
C LEU A 554 -11.85 -11.87 -39.14
N SER A 555 -11.66 -10.64 -38.66
CA SER A 555 -11.01 -9.58 -39.43
C SER A 555 -10.24 -8.64 -38.48
N PRO A 556 -8.99 -8.25 -38.81
CA PRO A 556 -8.20 -8.76 -39.93
C PRO A 556 -7.87 -10.25 -39.77
N ALA A 557 -7.60 -10.96 -40.84
CA ALA A 557 -7.25 -12.39 -40.87
C ALA A 557 -5.92 -12.67 -41.55
N LEU A 558 -5.39 -11.76 -42.38
CA LEU A 558 -4.20 -12.05 -43.18
C LEU A 558 -2.95 -12.32 -42.36
N THR A 559 -2.68 -11.50 -41.35
CA THR A 559 -1.54 -11.68 -40.44
C THR A 559 -1.64 -12.97 -39.63
N LEU A 560 -2.87 -13.44 -39.38
CA LEU A 560 -3.12 -14.67 -38.68
C LEU A 560 -2.89 -15.87 -39.61
N LEU A 561 -3.42 -15.84 -40.83
CA LEU A 561 -3.25 -16.92 -41.81
C LEU A 561 -1.79 -17.05 -42.28
N SER A 562 -1.05 -15.94 -42.36
CA SER A 562 0.38 -15.99 -42.71
C SER A 562 1.24 -16.72 -41.69
N THR A 563 0.75 -16.93 -40.47
CA THR A 563 1.46 -17.77 -39.49
C THR A 563 1.63 -19.22 -39.95
N PHE A 564 0.81 -19.69 -40.91
CA PHE A 564 0.85 -21.05 -41.45
C PHE A 564 1.85 -21.26 -42.61
N GLN A 565 2.61 -20.25 -43.03
CA GLN A 565 3.49 -20.31 -44.20
C GLN A 565 4.43 -21.55 -44.22
N GLU A 566 4.99 -21.90 -43.06
CA GLU A 566 5.90 -23.05 -42.92
C GLU A 566 5.19 -24.39 -42.74
N ASN A 567 3.87 -24.39 -42.50
CA ASN A 567 3.06 -25.57 -42.19
C ASN A 567 1.71 -25.54 -42.94
N VAL A 568 1.80 -25.46 -44.27
CA VAL A 568 0.63 -25.36 -45.17
C VAL A 568 -0.36 -26.52 -44.99
N TRP A 569 0.12 -27.72 -44.64
CA TRP A 569 -0.73 -28.88 -44.36
C TRP A 569 -1.74 -28.63 -43.22
N ALA A 570 -1.38 -27.81 -42.21
CA ALA A 570 -2.27 -27.47 -41.12
C ALA A 570 -3.33 -26.43 -41.55
N LEU A 571 -2.96 -25.57 -42.50
CA LEU A 571 -3.88 -24.62 -43.13
C LEU A 571 -4.89 -25.35 -44.03
N GLU A 572 -4.44 -26.33 -44.82
CA GLU A 572 -5.32 -27.20 -45.59
C GLU A 572 -6.30 -27.95 -44.66
N TRP A 573 -5.79 -28.49 -43.55
CA TRP A 573 -6.63 -29.15 -42.54
C TRP A 573 -7.67 -28.20 -41.94
N LEU A 574 -7.34 -26.92 -41.71
CA LEU A 574 -8.31 -25.89 -41.27
C LEU A 574 -9.47 -25.79 -42.26
N TRP A 575 -9.18 -25.69 -43.56
CA TRP A 575 -10.19 -25.55 -44.61
C TRP A 575 -11.13 -26.74 -44.68
N GLU A 576 -10.59 -27.95 -44.53
CA GLU A 576 -11.39 -29.18 -44.50
C GLU A 576 -12.35 -29.27 -43.29
N THR A 577 -12.11 -28.48 -42.23
CA THR A 577 -13.00 -28.47 -41.04
C THR A 577 -14.14 -27.46 -41.15
N LEU A 578 -14.11 -26.57 -42.13
CA LEU A 578 -15.16 -25.58 -42.35
C LEU A 578 -16.24 -26.13 -43.29
N SER A 579 -17.49 -25.68 -43.09
CA SER A 579 -18.55 -25.95 -44.07
C SER A 579 -18.28 -25.19 -45.37
N VAL A 580 -18.73 -25.72 -46.51
CA VAL A 580 -18.54 -25.11 -47.83
C VAL A 580 -19.03 -23.66 -47.87
N ASP A 581 -20.21 -23.39 -47.29
CA ASP A 581 -20.79 -22.05 -47.22
C ASP A 581 -19.93 -21.10 -46.38
N ARG A 582 -19.46 -21.54 -45.21
CA ARG A 582 -18.64 -20.67 -44.35
C ARG A 582 -17.24 -20.46 -44.92
N LEU A 583 -16.63 -21.49 -45.51
CA LEU A 583 -15.36 -21.39 -46.20
C LEU A 583 -15.45 -20.36 -47.33
N SER A 584 -16.49 -20.44 -48.17
CA SER A 584 -16.71 -19.49 -49.27
C SER A 584 -16.87 -18.05 -48.77
N ALA A 585 -17.65 -17.84 -47.71
CA ALA A 585 -17.81 -16.53 -47.09
C ALA A 585 -16.49 -16.00 -46.51
N PHE A 586 -15.73 -16.83 -45.80
CA PHE A 586 -14.46 -16.44 -45.20
C PHE A 586 -13.39 -16.13 -46.26
N VAL A 587 -13.34 -16.90 -47.35
CA VAL A 587 -12.46 -16.61 -48.50
C VAL A 587 -12.76 -15.24 -49.10
N HIS A 588 -14.04 -14.90 -49.23
CA HIS A 588 -14.44 -13.58 -49.69
C HIS A 588 -13.97 -12.47 -48.72
N GLU A 589 -14.18 -12.65 -47.41
CA GLU A 589 -13.69 -11.73 -46.35
C GLU A 589 -12.17 -11.50 -46.46
N VAL A 590 -11.39 -12.58 -46.60
CA VAL A 590 -9.92 -12.53 -46.73
C VAL A 590 -9.49 -11.88 -48.06
N THR A 591 -10.18 -12.17 -49.15
CA THR A 591 -9.89 -11.58 -50.48
C THR A 591 -10.08 -10.06 -50.43
N GLN A 592 -11.17 -9.61 -49.83
CA GLN A 592 -11.44 -8.18 -49.62
C GLN A 592 -10.35 -7.52 -48.76
N GLU A 593 -9.84 -8.20 -47.73
CA GLU A 593 -8.73 -7.70 -46.92
C GLU A 593 -7.43 -7.57 -47.73
N ILE A 594 -7.14 -8.52 -48.63
CA ILE A 594 -5.97 -8.49 -49.52
C ILE A 594 -6.01 -7.29 -50.45
N GLU A 595 -7.16 -7.04 -51.06
CA GLU A 595 -7.38 -5.90 -51.96
C GLU A 595 -7.20 -4.56 -51.24
N ASN A 596 -7.57 -4.50 -49.96
CA ASN A 596 -7.47 -3.30 -49.13
C ASN A 596 -6.08 -3.11 -48.48
N THR A 597 -5.16 -4.09 -48.59
CA THR A 597 -3.84 -4.05 -47.96
C THR A 597 -2.75 -3.70 -48.99
N THR A 598 -1.91 -2.73 -48.69
CA THR A 598 -0.86 -2.19 -49.60
C THR A 598 0.14 -3.26 -50.10
N ASP A 599 0.39 -4.30 -49.31
CA ASP A 599 1.28 -5.44 -49.62
C ASP A 599 0.50 -6.75 -49.92
N GLY A 600 -0.77 -6.65 -50.31
CA GLY A 600 -1.67 -7.79 -50.51
C GLY A 600 -1.14 -8.89 -51.44
N GLY A 601 -0.33 -8.52 -52.45
CA GLY A 601 0.31 -9.45 -53.39
C GLY A 601 1.15 -10.54 -52.72
N ASN A 602 1.74 -10.26 -51.56
CA ASN A 602 2.55 -11.23 -50.82
C ASN A 602 1.71 -12.35 -50.17
N TYR A 603 0.40 -12.19 -50.04
CA TYR A 603 -0.51 -13.12 -49.37
C TYR A 603 -1.32 -13.99 -50.34
N VAL A 604 -1.19 -13.78 -51.66
CA VAL A 604 -1.94 -14.52 -52.70
C VAL A 604 -1.67 -16.03 -52.67
N HIS A 605 -0.50 -16.46 -52.20
CA HIS A 605 -0.18 -17.88 -52.04
C HIS A 605 -1.07 -18.58 -51.00
N LEU A 606 -1.56 -17.87 -49.99
CA LEU A 606 -2.49 -18.42 -48.98
C LEU A 606 -3.84 -18.76 -49.62
N LEU A 607 -4.31 -17.95 -50.58
CA LEU A 607 -5.54 -18.25 -51.34
C LEU A 607 -5.36 -19.44 -52.27
N ARG A 608 -4.16 -19.66 -52.82
CA ARG A 608 -3.86 -20.81 -53.70
C ARG A 608 -3.95 -22.15 -52.98
N ALA A 609 -3.67 -22.18 -51.68
CA ALA A 609 -3.85 -23.38 -50.84
C ALA A 609 -5.33 -23.77 -50.65
N ILE A 610 -6.29 -22.91 -51.00
CA ILE A 610 -7.74 -23.13 -50.80
C ILE A 610 -8.40 -23.75 -52.05
N ILE A 611 -7.81 -23.54 -53.23
CA ILE A 611 -8.37 -23.94 -54.54
C ILE A 611 -8.57 -25.48 -54.65
N PRO A 612 -7.65 -26.34 -54.17
CA PRO A 612 -7.85 -27.80 -54.20
C PRO A 612 -9.01 -28.27 -53.31
N THR A 613 -9.21 -27.63 -52.15
CA THR A 613 -10.27 -27.99 -51.19
C THR A 613 -11.68 -27.68 -51.69
N LEU A 614 -11.90 -26.56 -52.39
CA LEU A 614 -13.20 -26.27 -53.03
C LEU A 614 -13.51 -27.27 -54.16
N SER A 615 -12.51 -27.63 -54.97
CA SER A 615 -12.66 -28.54 -56.13
C SER A 615 -13.00 -29.99 -55.72
N SER A 616 -12.35 -30.51 -54.66
CA SER A 616 -12.58 -31.89 -54.18
C SER A 616 -13.96 -32.07 -53.51
N SER A 617 -14.49 -31.03 -52.87
CA SER A 617 -15.79 -31.07 -52.20
C SER A 617 -16.96 -31.18 -53.19
N THR A 618 -16.84 -30.54 -54.37
CA THR A 618 -17.78 -30.69 -55.50
C THR A 618 -17.74 -32.08 -56.13
N GLU A 619 -16.59 -32.76 -56.18
CA GLU A 619 -16.49 -34.11 -56.78
C GLU A 619 -17.04 -35.22 -55.86
N SER A 620 -17.06 -35.02 -54.54
CA SER A 620 -17.58 -36.01 -53.59
C SER A 620 -19.10 -36.25 -53.73
N TRP A 621 -19.85 -35.24 -54.19
CA TRP A 621 -21.29 -35.35 -54.46
C TRP A 621 -21.58 -36.10 -55.77
N ASP A 622 -20.69 -36.01 -56.77
CA ASP A 622 -20.85 -36.71 -58.04
C ASP A 622 -20.60 -38.22 -57.92
N GLN A 623 -19.86 -38.67 -56.91
CA GLN A 623 -19.64 -40.10 -56.64
C GLN A 623 -20.73 -40.74 -55.75
N GLN A 624 -21.40 -40.01 -54.86
CA GLN A 624 -22.58 -40.53 -54.14
C GLN A 624 -23.86 -40.54 -54.98
N SER A 625 -23.92 -39.74 -56.05
CA SER A 625 -25.07 -39.68 -56.96
C SER A 625 -25.06 -40.75 -58.07
N ARG A 626 -23.99 -41.54 -58.18
CA ARG A 626 -23.81 -42.57 -59.23
C ARG A 626 -23.71 -44.01 -58.69
N GLY A 627 -24.18 -44.24 -57.46
CA GLY A 627 -24.30 -45.56 -56.85
C GLY A 627 -25.73 -45.85 -56.40
N TYR A 628 -26.66 -45.98 -57.34
CA TYR A 628 -27.93 -46.69 -57.18
C TYR A 628 -28.17 -47.57 -58.39
#